data_AF-A0A971SBH7-F1
#
_entry.id   AF-A0A971SBH7-F1
#
_cell.length_a   1.000
_cell.length_b   1.000
_cell.length_c   1.000
_cell.angle_alpha   90.00
_cell.angle_beta   90.00
_cell.angle_gamma   90.00
#
_symmetry.space_group_name_H-M   'P 1'
#
loop_
_entity.id
_entity.type
_entity.pdbx_description
1 polymer ?
#
loop_
_entity_poly.entity_id
_entity_poly.type
_entity_poly.pdbx_seq_one_letter_code
_entity_poly.pdbx_strand_id
1 'polypeptide(L)'
;MQITERDRKLFQLISTSGVCTFEQARQIYGTKWYHYKRINALIKGGYLLKHASFIELAKKGAEEIGETKYRFRHEDMRELHAEIANIALTLNYPLVSARDIRNKYGLNRKTHLKGAIRNNDIDYFLYLLSDKATLQYITSIKAEIKAFATSGICCNAIIFAPTPKVMALFGTDSCAAQELLLLPYPAGIELINNYLSFCPKKIFPDLVTSNKPYAHYETNDYYVTSLILNDLAKRTALEAYFQLQLKKPVKIICLEKQQKFFASQYPQAEIIPIKN
;
A
#
# COMPACT_ATOMS: atom_id res chain seq x y z
N MET A 1 -32.41 -18.52 -3.62
CA MET A 1 -31.20 -18.52 -2.75
C MET A 1 -31.09 -17.14 -2.14
N GLN A 2 -31.00 -17.04 -0.81
CA GLN A 2 -30.84 -15.78 -0.09
C GLN A 2 -29.35 -15.41 0.01
N ILE A 3 -29.02 -14.13 -0.22
CA ILE A 3 -27.67 -13.58 -0.06
C ILE A 3 -27.39 -13.39 1.45
N THR A 4 -26.22 -13.83 1.88
CA THR A 4 -25.73 -13.74 3.26
C THR A 4 -24.69 -12.63 3.39
N GLU A 5 -24.40 -12.25 4.63
CA GLU A 5 -23.36 -11.25 4.91
C GLU A 5 -21.97 -11.67 4.42
N ARG A 6 -21.65 -12.97 4.47
CA ARG A 6 -20.38 -13.49 3.93
C ARG A 6 -20.31 -13.36 2.41
N ASP A 7 -21.43 -13.49 1.70
CA ASP A 7 -21.46 -13.27 0.25
C ASP A 7 -21.26 -11.79 -0.07
N ARG A 8 -21.88 -10.88 0.70
CA ARG A 8 -21.66 -9.44 0.53
C ARG A 8 -20.22 -9.05 0.78
N LYS A 9 -19.56 -9.62 1.80
CA LYS A 9 -18.11 -9.44 2.03
C LYS A 9 -17.28 -9.93 0.84
N LEU A 10 -17.63 -11.08 0.26
CA LEU A 10 -16.97 -11.55 -0.97
C LEU A 10 -17.19 -10.58 -2.13
N PHE A 11 -18.42 -10.07 -2.31
CA PHE A 11 -18.71 -9.12 -3.38
C PHE A 11 -17.94 -7.81 -3.19
N GLN A 12 -17.86 -7.29 -1.97
CA GLN A 12 -17.07 -6.10 -1.62
C GLN A 12 -15.57 -6.32 -1.89
N LEU A 13 -15.02 -7.48 -1.52
CA LEU A 13 -13.64 -7.84 -1.84
C LEU A 13 -13.43 -7.79 -3.36
N ILE A 14 -14.25 -8.50 -4.13
CA ILE A 14 -14.12 -8.56 -5.59
C ILE A 14 -14.43 -7.20 -6.25
N SER A 15 -15.27 -6.35 -5.68
CA SER A 15 -15.46 -4.98 -6.17
C SER A 15 -14.20 -4.13 -5.96
N THR A 16 -13.52 -4.33 -4.84
CA THR A 16 -12.32 -3.55 -4.51
C THR A 16 -11.12 -4.03 -5.33
N SER A 17 -10.90 -5.34 -5.38
CA SER A 17 -9.74 -5.95 -6.06
C SER A 17 -10.01 -6.27 -7.52
N GLY A 18 -11.26 -6.34 -7.95
CA GLY A 18 -11.69 -6.77 -9.28
C GLY A 18 -11.89 -8.28 -9.43
N VAL A 19 -11.04 -9.09 -8.79
CA VAL A 19 -11.07 -10.57 -8.84
C VAL A 19 -10.52 -11.15 -7.54
N CYS A 20 -10.85 -12.39 -7.21
CA CYS A 20 -10.13 -13.17 -6.21
C CYS A 20 -10.01 -14.63 -6.62
N THR A 21 -9.14 -15.39 -5.95
CA THR A 21 -9.04 -16.85 -6.13
C THR A 21 -10.01 -17.59 -5.21
N PHE A 22 -10.20 -18.90 -5.44
CA PHE A 22 -10.96 -19.76 -4.52
C PHE A 22 -10.37 -19.79 -3.11
N GLU A 23 -9.04 -19.86 -2.97
CA GLU A 23 -8.39 -19.87 -1.65
C GLU A 23 -8.54 -18.53 -0.93
N GLN A 24 -8.57 -17.41 -1.65
CA GLN A 24 -8.88 -16.10 -1.08
C GLN A 24 -10.35 -16.03 -0.61
N ALA A 25 -11.29 -16.50 -1.42
CA ALA A 25 -12.69 -16.57 -1.04
C ALA A 25 -12.90 -17.48 0.19
N ARG A 26 -12.12 -18.57 0.31
CA ARG A 26 -12.15 -19.45 1.48
C ARG A 26 -11.84 -18.69 2.79
N GLN A 27 -10.98 -17.68 2.79
CA GLN A 27 -10.68 -16.88 3.99
C GLN A 27 -11.93 -16.17 4.53
N ILE A 28 -12.87 -15.79 3.67
CA ILE A 28 -14.15 -15.16 4.07
C ILE A 28 -15.14 -16.18 4.65
N TYR A 29 -15.15 -17.40 4.09
CA TYR A 29 -16.13 -18.44 4.45
C TYR A 29 -15.63 -19.42 5.53
N GLY A 30 -14.33 -19.43 5.83
CA GLY A 30 -13.67 -20.25 6.83
C GLY A 30 -13.43 -21.71 6.42
N THR A 31 -14.49 -22.49 6.17
CA THR A 31 -14.38 -23.95 6.01
C THR A 31 -14.19 -24.41 4.55
N LYS A 32 -13.39 -25.47 4.36
CA LYS A 32 -13.00 -25.97 3.03
C LYS A 32 -14.18 -26.43 2.18
N TRP A 33 -15.21 -27.05 2.74
CA TRP A 33 -16.35 -27.55 1.94
C TRP A 33 -17.47 -26.54 1.75
N TYR A 34 -17.69 -25.64 2.72
CA TYR A 34 -18.77 -24.65 2.65
C TYR A 34 -18.54 -23.65 1.53
N HIS A 35 -17.33 -23.11 1.40
CA HIS A 35 -17.03 -22.07 0.41
C HIS A 35 -17.26 -22.57 -1.03
N TYR A 36 -16.84 -23.80 -1.38
CA TYR A 36 -17.08 -24.36 -2.70
C TYR A 36 -18.57 -24.50 -3.02
N LYS A 37 -19.36 -25.07 -2.10
CA LYS A 37 -20.81 -25.20 -2.29
C LYS A 37 -21.46 -23.83 -2.45
N ARG A 38 -21.04 -22.85 -1.64
CA ARG A 38 -21.58 -21.50 -1.68
C ARG A 38 -21.24 -20.78 -2.98
N ILE A 39 -19.97 -20.79 -3.40
CA ILE A 39 -19.51 -20.18 -4.66
C ILE A 39 -20.23 -20.81 -5.85
N ASN A 40 -20.37 -22.14 -5.89
CA ASN A 40 -21.13 -22.81 -6.96
C ASN A 40 -22.60 -22.38 -7.01
N ALA A 41 -23.24 -22.18 -5.85
CA ALA A 41 -24.61 -21.67 -5.79
C ALA A 41 -24.69 -20.21 -6.27
N LEU A 42 -23.71 -19.37 -5.93
CA LEU A 42 -23.61 -17.98 -6.40
C LEU A 42 -23.37 -17.89 -7.92
N ILE A 43 -22.55 -18.78 -8.48
CA ILE A 43 -22.32 -18.90 -9.94
C ILE A 43 -23.62 -19.30 -10.63
N LYS A 44 -24.28 -20.38 -10.18
CA LYS A 44 -25.57 -20.83 -10.73
C LYS A 44 -26.65 -19.75 -10.62
N GLY A 45 -26.62 -18.97 -9.55
CA GLY A 45 -27.53 -17.85 -9.32
C GLY A 45 -27.21 -16.58 -10.13
N GLY A 46 -26.13 -16.58 -10.90
CA GLY A 46 -25.71 -15.48 -11.76
C GLY A 46 -25.03 -14.31 -11.03
N TYR A 47 -24.58 -14.51 -9.79
CA TYR A 47 -23.90 -13.47 -8.99
C TYR A 47 -22.39 -13.43 -9.23
N LEU A 48 -21.79 -14.59 -9.53
CA LEU A 48 -20.35 -14.73 -9.77
C LEU A 48 -20.07 -15.37 -11.13
N LEU A 49 -18.91 -15.08 -11.68
CA LEU A 49 -18.32 -15.75 -12.84
C LEU A 49 -17.08 -16.53 -12.39
N LYS A 50 -16.82 -17.68 -13.02
CA LYS A 50 -15.61 -18.48 -12.80
C LYS A 50 -14.76 -18.46 -14.07
N HIS A 51 -13.49 -18.11 -13.93
CA HIS A 51 -12.49 -18.16 -14.98
C HIS A 51 -11.26 -18.89 -14.45
N ALA A 52 -11.04 -20.14 -14.86
CA ALA A 52 -10.00 -21.01 -14.31
C ALA A 52 -10.03 -21.05 -12.76
N SER A 53 -8.98 -20.54 -12.11
CA SER A 53 -8.82 -20.44 -10.65
C SER A 53 -9.39 -19.15 -10.04
N PHE A 54 -9.92 -18.26 -10.87
CA PHE A 54 -10.40 -16.93 -10.49
C PHE A 54 -11.92 -16.82 -10.44
N ILE A 55 -12.38 -15.90 -9.61
CA ILE A 55 -13.78 -15.57 -9.36
C ILE A 55 -13.97 -14.06 -9.57
N GLU A 56 -14.91 -13.70 -10.44
CA GLU A 56 -15.27 -12.32 -10.74
C GLU A 56 -16.75 -12.06 -10.40
N LEU A 57 -17.11 -10.78 -10.22
CA LEU A 57 -18.51 -10.39 -10.12
C LEU A 57 -19.21 -10.51 -11.48
N ALA A 58 -20.35 -11.21 -11.49
CA ALA A 58 -21.31 -11.07 -12.56
C ALA A 58 -22.09 -9.75 -12.38
N LYS A 59 -22.87 -9.36 -13.41
CA LYS A 59 -23.66 -8.12 -13.38
C LYS A 59 -24.57 -8.07 -12.12
N LYS A 60 -25.28 -9.16 -11.86
CA LYS A 60 -26.21 -9.27 -10.72
C LYS A 60 -25.50 -9.15 -9.36
N GLY A 61 -24.30 -9.72 -9.23
CA GLY A 61 -23.52 -9.62 -7.99
C GLY A 61 -22.98 -8.21 -7.75
N ALA A 62 -22.61 -7.50 -8.81
CA ALA A 62 -22.20 -6.10 -8.70
C ALA A 62 -23.39 -5.20 -8.32
N GLU A 63 -24.55 -5.39 -8.94
CA GLU A 63 -25.77 -4.64 -8.63
C GLU A 63 -26.24 -4.84 -7.17
N GLU A 64 -26.07 -6.04 -6.61
CA GLU A 64 -26.41 -6.34 -5.20
C GLU A 64 -25.66 -5.45 -4.19
N ILE A 65 -24.48 -4.92 -4.56
CA ILE A 65 -23.68 -4.02 -3.71
C ILE A 65 -23.61 -2.60 -4.27
N GLY A 66 -24.44 -2.25 -5.27
CA GLY A 66 -24.46 -0.93 -5.87
C GLY A 66 -23.25 -0.61 -6.76
N GLU A 67 -22.54 -1.63 -7.23
CA GLU A 67 -21.28 -1.50 -7.96
C GLU A 67 -21.40 -1.93 -9.43
N THR A 68 -20.34 -1.68 -10.18
CA THR A 68 -20.20 -2.18 -11.56
C THR A 68 -19.18 -3.31 -11.65
N LYS A 69 -19.39 -4.29 -12.54
CA LYS A 69 -18.42 -5.37 -12.69
C LYS A 69 -17.14 -4.92 -13.41
N TYR A 70 -15.99 -5.49 -13.01
CA TYR A 70 -14.76 -5.40 -13.80
C TYR A 70 -14.91 -6.17 -15.13
N ARG A 71 -14.05 -5.82 -16.09
CA ARG A 71 -13.95 -6.52 -17.37
C ARG A 71 -12.48 -6.78 -17.67
N PHE A 72 -12.02 -8.00 -17.43
CA PHE A 72 -10.65 -8.41 -17.75
C PHE A 72 -10.59 -9.10 -19.11
N ARG A 73 -9.70 -8.61 -19.98
CA ARG A 73 -9.46 -9.19 -21.31
C ARG A 73 -8.41 -10.32 -21.29
N HIS A 74 -7.44 -10.25 -20.38
CA HIS A 74 -6.28 -11.14 -20.32
C HIS A 74 -6.15 -11.77 -18.92
N GLU A 75 -5.54 -12.95 -18.85
CA GLU A 75 -5.34 -13.70 -17.61
C GLU A 75 -4.32 -13.05 -16.67
N ASP A 76 -3.23 -12.49 -17.21
CA ASP A 76 -2.20 -11.77 -16.43
C ASP A 76 -2.79 -10.60 -15.62
N MET A 77 -3.84 -9.97 -16.13
CA MET A 77 -4.55 -8.91 -15.40
C MET A 77 -5.29 -9.47 -14.18
N ARG A 78 -5.77 -10.73 -14.23
CA ARG A 78 -6.43 -11.38 -13.11
C ARG A 78 -5.43 -11.76 -12.03
N GLU A 79 -4.24 -12.22 -12.39
CA GLU A 79 -3.17 -12.51 -11.44
C GLU A 79 -2.81 -11.27 -10.63
N LEU A 80 -2.53 -10.16 -11.31
CA LEU A 80 -2.22 -8.88 -10.67
C LEU A 80 -3.35 -8.38 -9.77
N HIS A 81 -4.60 -8.51 -10.20
CA HIS A 81 -5.76 -8.10 -9.40
C HIS A 81 -6.02 -9.07 -8.22
N ALA A 82 -5.64 -10.34 -8.34
CA ALA A 82 -5.67 -11.28 -7.21
C ALA A 82 -4.62 -10.91 -6.14
N GLU A 83 -3.50 -10.29 -6.50
CA GLU A 83 -2.56 -9.73 -5.50
C GLU A 83 -3.20 -8.59 -4.71
N ILE A 84 -3.98 -7.72 -5.36
CA ILE A 84 -4.76 -6.67 -4.67
C ILE A 84 -5.76 -7.29 -3.69
N ALA A 85 -6.40 -8.40 -4.07
CA ALA A 85 -7.29 -9.14 -3.18
C ALA A 85 -6.55 -9.71 -1.97
N ASN A 86 -5.32 -10.19 -2.16
CA ASN A 86 -4.47 -10.65 -1.05
C ASN A 86 -4.15 -9.51 -0.08
N ILE A 87 -3.82 -8.32 -0.59
CA ILE A 87 -3.60 -7.12 0.21
C ILE A 87 -4.87 -6.77 0.99
N ALA A 88 -6.03 -6.69 0.32
CA ALA A 88 -7.30 -6.37 0.96
C ALA A 88 -7.70 -7.36 2.07
N LEU A 89 -7.32 -8.63 1.96
CA LEU A 89 -7.61 -9.66 2.95
C LEU A 89 -6.67 -9.64 4.17
N THR A 90 -5.44 -9.17 3.98
CA THR A 90 -4.38 -9.24 5.01
C THR A 90 -4.14 -7.90 5.71
N LEU A 91 -4.57 -6.81 5.11
CA LEU A 91 -4.42 -5.47 5.62
C LEU A 91 -5.49 -5.13 6.67
N ASN A 92 -5.08 -4.48 7.76
CA ASN A 92 -5.99 -3.99 8.82
C ASN A 92 -6.62 -2.62 8.50
N TYR A 93 -6.34 -2.08 7.32
CA TYR A 93 -6.79 -0.76 6.87
C TYR A 93 -7.75 -0.90 5.69
N PRO A 94 -8.74 0.02 5.57
CA PRO A 94 -9.62 0.05 4.42
C PRO A 94 -8.83 0.24 3.12
N LEU A 95 -9.19 -0.53 2.08
CA LEU A 95 -8.66 -0.40 0.74
C LEU A 95 -9.70 0.27 -0.17
N VAL A 96 -9.31 1.35 -0.82
CA VAL A 96 -10.10 2.04 -1.85
C VAL A 96 -9.69 1.52 -3.22
N SER A 97 -10.66 1.17 -4.07
CA SER A 97 -10.37 0.62 -5.39
C SER A 97 -9.72 1.67 -6.31
N ALA A 98 -8.86 1.22 -7.23
CA ALA A 98 -8.30 2.11 -8.25
C ALA A 98 -9.40 2.75 -9.12
N ARG A 99 -10.52 2.07 -9.30
CA ARG A 99 -11.65 2.59 -10.08
C ARG A 99 -12.27 3.81 -9.39
N ASP A 100 -12.51 3.72 -8.08
CA ASP A 100 -13.15 4.82 -7.34
C ASP A 100 -12.25 6.04 -7.33
N ILE A 101 -10.94 5.83 -7.16
CA ILE A 101 -9.96 6.92 -7.23
C ILE A 101 -9.96 7.57 -8.62
N ARG A 102 -9.98 6.77 -9.68
CA ARG A 102 -10.03 7.30 -11.06
C ARG A 102 -11.31 8.08 -11.33
N ASN A 103 -12.46 7.58 -10.85
CA ASN A 103 -13.74 8.27 -10.99
C ASN A 103 -13.74 9.58 -10.19
N LYS A 104 -13.25 9.56 -8.95
CA LYS A 104 -13.17 10.73 -8.06
C LYS A 104 -12.36 11.87 -8.67
N TYR A 105 -11.21 11.56 -9.26
CA TYR A 105 -10.26 12.57 -9.77
C TYR A 105 -10.26 12.70 -11.31
N GLY A 106 -11.19 12.05 -12.02
CA GLY A 106 -11.26 12.11 -13.48
C GLY A 106 -10.01 11.55 -14.19
N LEU A 107 -9.35 10.55 -13.60
CA LEU A 107 -8.07 10.04 -14.11
C LEU A 107 -8.25 9.09 -15.30
N ASN A 108 -7.27 9.12 -16.20
CA ASN A 108 -7.21 8.20 -17.34
C ASN A 108 -7.18 6.73 -16.89
N ARG A 109 -7.78 5.84 -17.69
CA ARG A 109 -7.83 4.38 -17.39
C ARG A 109 -6.47 3.67 -17.43
N LYS A 110 -5.42 4.33 -17.94
CA LYS A 110 -4.07 3.76 -18.15
C LYS A 110 -3.09 4.05 -17.00
N THR A 111 -3.57 4.43 -15.81
CA THR A 111 -2.67 4.65 -14.67
C THR A 111 -2.12 3.34 -14.10
N HIS A 112 -0.93 3.39 -13.53
CA HIS A 112 -0.28 2.29 -12.85
C HIS A 112 -0.88 2.01 -11.46
N LEU A 113 -1.53 3.01 -10.86
CA LEU A 113 -2.28 2.96 -9.60
C LEU A 113 -3.13 1.69 -9.45
N LYS A 114 -2.98 1.01 -8.30
CA LYS A 114 -3.71 -0.22 -7.93
C LYS A 114 -4.82 -0.02 -6.90
N GLY A 115 -4.85 1.13 -6.24
CA GLY A 115 -5.84 1.48 -5.23
C GLY A 115 -5.24 2.47 -4.25
N ALA A 116 -5.86 2.62 -3.09
CA ALA A 116 -5.26 3.34 -1.98
C ALA A 116 -5.56 2.68 -0.65
N ILE A 117 -4.58 2.70 0.25
CA ILE A 117 -4.78 2.34 1.65
C ILE A 117 -5.22 3.61 2.37
N ARG A 118 -6.35 3.56 3.09
CA ARG A 118 -6.83 4.70 3.87
C ARG A 118 -6.44 4.53 5.34
N ASN A 119 -5.71 5.50 5.87
CA ASN A 119 -5.44 5.61 7.30
C ASN A 119 -5.94 6.98 7.79
N ASN A 120 -6.98 6.98 8.63
CA ASN A 120 -7.73 8.19 8.97
C ASN A 120 -8.19 8.93 7.69
N ASP A 121 -7.89 10.22 7.58
CA ASP A 121 -8.22 11.05 6.41
C ASP A 121 -7.10 11.08 5.35
N ILE A 122 -6.10 10.19 5.47
CA ILE A 122 -4.96 10.12 4.56
C ILE A 122 -5.09 8.91 3.63
N ASP A 123 -5.12 9.18 2.33
CA ASP A 123 -5.03 8.16 1.29
C ASP A 123 -3.56 7.94 0.89
N TYR A 124 -3.12 6.68 0.94
CA TYR A 124 -1.82 6.21 0.44
C TYR A 124 -2.02 5.48 -0.87
N PHE A 125 -1.62 6.10 -1.99
CA PHE A 125 -1.76 5.49 -3.31
C PHE A 125 -0.86 4.28 -3.45
N LEU A 126 -1.45 3.17 -3.90
CA LEU A 126 -0.81 1.86 -3.91
C LEU A 126 -0.26 1.50 -5.30
N TYR A 127 1.00 1.07 -5.32
CA TYR A 127 1.71 0.59 -6.49
C TYR A 127 2.34 -0.78 -6.23
N LEU A 128 2.24 -1.68 -7.21
CA LEU A 128 2.84 -3.01 -7.17
C LEU A 128 3.85 -3.13 -8.31
N LEU A 129 5.11 -3.41 -7.97
CA LEU A 129 6.16 -3.73 -8.92
C LEU A 129 6.26 -5.25 -9.11
N SER A 130 6.52 -5.69 -10.34
CA SER A 130 6.86 -7.10 -10.59
C SER A 130 8.34 -7.36 -10.34
N ASP A 131 8.70 -8.63 -10.16
CA ASP A 131 10.10 -9.10 -10.08
C ASP A 131 10.91 -8.80 -11.36
N LYS A 132 10.21 -8.72 -12.50
CA LYS A 132 10.74 -8.41 -13.83
C LYS A 132 10.55 -6.95 -14.23
N ALA A 133 10.22 -6.06 -13.30
CA ALA A 133 10.01 -4.65 -13.59
C ALA A 133 11.23 -4.04 -14.32
N THR A 134 10.97 -3.38 -15.45
CA THR A 134 12.00 -2.69 -16.23
C THR A 134 12.23 -1.28 -15.71
N LEU A 135 13.38 -0.70 -16.01
CA LEU A 135 13.67 0.71 -15.67
C LEU A 135 12.61 1.65 -16.28
N GLN A 136 12.19 1.40 -17.52
CA GLN A 136 11.16 2.20 -18.19
C GLN A 136 9.82 2.17 -17.43
N TYR A 137 9.39 1.00 -16.96
CA TYR A 137 8.16 0.84 -16.18
C TYR A 137 8.26 1.54 -14.81
N ILE A 138 9.41 1.44 -14.14
CA ILE A 138 9.65 2.16 -12.89
C ILE A 138 9.64 3.67 -13.11
N THR A 139 10.28 4.17 -14.16
CA THR A 139 10.28 5.59 -14.52
C THR A 139 8.86 6.10 -14.81
N SER A 140 8.01 5.31 -15.46
CA SER A 140 6.62 5.71 -15.70
C SER A 140 5.80 5.77 -14.41
N ILE A 141 6.02 4.84 -13.47
CA ILE A 141 5.42 4.91 -12.13
C ILE A 141 5.88 6.16 -11.37
N LYS A 142 7.19 6.44 -11.35
CA LYS A 142 7.73 7.64 -10.71
C LYS A 142 7.13 8.92 -11.27
N ALA A 143 7.02 9.00 -12.60
CA ALA A 143 6.41 10.13 -13.28
C ALA A 143 4.93 10.30 -12.89
N GLU A 144 4.18 9.19 -12.79
CA GLU A 144 2.79 9.20 -12.33
C GLU A 144 2.66 9.68 -10.87
N ILE A 145 3.48 9.15 -9.95
CA ILE A 145 3.51 9.57 -8.54
C ILE A 145 3.81 11.06 -8.44
N LYS A 146 4.83 11.53 -9.17
CA LYS A 146 5.21 12.94 -9.22
C LYS A 146 4.08 13.82 -9.73
N ALA A 147 3.42 13.42 -10.80
CA ALA A 147 2.28 14.16 -11.34
C ALA A 147 1.14 14.28 -10.33
N PHE A 148 0.80 13.20 -9.60
CA PHE A 148 -0.23 13.22 -8.57
C PHE A 148 0.15 14.10 -7.37
N ALA A 149 1.41 14.05 -6.93
CA ALA A 149 1.89 14.87 -5.83
C ALA A 149 1.87 16.38 -6.20
N THR A 150 2.40 16.74 -7.37
CA THR A 150 2.48 18.16 -7.78
C THR A 150 1.13 18.77 -8.14
N SER A 151 0.13 17.95 -8.48
CA SER A 151 -1.25 18.41 -8.74
C SER A 151 -2.14 18.42 -7.50
N GLY A 152 -1.63 17.98 -6.34
CA GLY A 152 -2.39 17.92 -5.09
C GLY A 152 -3.46 16.82 -5.04
N ILE A 153 -3.43 15.85 -5.98
CA ILE A 153 -4.38 14.73 -5.99
C ILE A 153 -4.08 13.76 -4.85
N CYS A 154 -2.82 13.43 -4.66
CA CYS A 154 -2.35 12.61 -3.56
C CYS A 154 -0.85 12.83 -3.36
N CYS A 155 -0.45 13.07 -2.13
CA CYS A 155 0.95 13.32 -1.76
C CYS A 155 1.61 12.12 -1.07
N ASN A 156 0.90 11.00 -0.88
CA ASN A 156 1.38 9.85 -0.14
C ASN A 156 1.25 8.58 -0.97
N ALA A 157 2.31 7.78 -1.05
CA ALA A 157 2.26 6.54 -1.83
C ALA A 157 3.01 5.40 -1.14
N ILE A 158 2.53 4.19 -1.41
CA ILE A 158 3.16 2.93 -0.98
C ILE A 158 3.49 2.14 -2.24
N ILE A 159 4.75 1.76 -2.35
CA ILE A 159 5.26 0.91 -3.41
C ILE A 159 5.68 -0.42 -2.79
N PHE A 160 5.01 -1.47 -3.22
CA PHE A 160 5.41 -2.83 -2.91
C PHE A 160 6.32 -3.37 -4.01
N ALA A 161 7.52 -3.78 -3.62
CA ALA A 161 8.53 -4.34 -4.49
C ALA A 161 8.94 -5.75 -3.99
N PRO A 162 8.87 -6.80 -4.83
CA PRO A 162 9.03 -8.18 -4.36
C PRO A 162 10.48 -8.57 -4.06
N THR A 163 11.47 -7.82 -4.56
CA THR A 163 12.88 -8.16 -4.39
C THR A 163 13.75 -6.93 -4.09
N PRO A 164 14.86 -7.11 -3.35
CA PRO A 164 15.84 -6.03 -3.13
C PRO A 164 16.39 -5.43 -4.42
N LYS A 165 16.52 -6.25 -5.49
CA LYS A 165 16.95 -5.78 -6.82
C LYS A 165 15.97 -4.76 -7.39
N VAL A 166 14.67 -5.02 -7.31
CA VAL A 166 13.63 -4.10 -7.81
C VAL A 166 13.56 -2.85 -6.93
N MET A 167 13.70 -2.97 -5.61
CA MET A 167 13.81 -1.82 -4.71
C MET A 167 15.00 -0.93 -5.06
N ALA A 168 16.17 -1.53 -5.31
CA ALA A 168 17.38 -0.80 -5.72
C ALA A 168 17.19 -0.13 -7.08
N LEU A 169 16.51 -0.78 -8.03
CA LEU A 169 16.17 -0.21 -9.33
C LEU A 169 15.21 0.99 -9.21
N PHE A 170 14.31 0.97 -8.21
CA PHE A 170 13.52 2.14 -7.86
C PHE A 170 14.38 3.27 -7.29
N GLY A 171 15.37 2.95 -6.44
CA GLY A 171 16.30 3.94 -5.88
C GLY A 171 15.67 4.80 -4.77
N THR A 172 16.15 6.03 -4.61
CA THR A 172 15.84 6.91 -3.46
C THR A 172 15.06 8.18 -3.83
N ASP A 173 14.55 8.26 -5.04
CA ASP A 173 13.78 9.43 -5.51
C ASP A 173 12.43 9.51 -4.80
N SER A 174 12.19 10.62 -4.09
CA SER A 174 10.94 10.90 -3.40
C SER A 174 9.76 11.20 -4.33
N CYS A 175 10.03 11.44 -5.62
CA CYS A 175 9.01 11.74 -6.63
C CYS A 175 8.11 12.93 -6.23
N ALA A 176 8.64 13.91 -5.48
CA ALA A 176 7.88 15.04 -4.92
C ALA A 176 6.73 14.67 -3.97
N ALA A 177 6.60 13.40 -3.56
CA ALA A 177 5.65 12.98 -2.54
C ALA A 177 6.05 13.53 -1.16
N GLN A 178 5.06 13.76 -0.30
CA GLN A 178 5.28 14.09 1.11
C GLN A 178 5.72 12.85 1.92
N GLU A 179 5.18 11.68 1.57
CA GLU A 179 5.54 10.39 2.14
C GLU A 179 5.55 9.33 1.02
N LEU A 180 6.68 8.63 0.84
CA LEU A 180 6.83 7.61 -0.19
C LEU A 180 7.44 6.35 0.40
N LEU A 181 6.60 5.39 0.76
CA LEU A 181 7.01 4.16 1.41
C LEU A 181 7.41 3.11 0.36
N LEU A 182 8.68 2.70 0.35
CA LEU A 182 9.16 1.62 -0.51
C LEU A 182 9.36 0.36 0.33
N LEU A 183 8.46 -0.60 0.18
CA LEU A 183 8.35 -1.77 1.06
C LEU A 183 8.50 -3.09 0.29
N PRO A 184 9.04 -4.14 0.93
CA PRO A 184 9.08 -5.47 0.35
C PRO A 184 7.66 -6.05 0.19
N TYR A 185 7.40 -6.86 -0.83
CA TYR A 185 6.16 -7.64 -0.94
C TYR A 185 6.44 -9.14 -0.76
N PRO A 186 5.62 -9.89 0.02
CA PRO A 186 4.44 -9.44 0.77
C PRO A 186 4.72 -8.92 2.18
N ALA A 187 5.96 -9.04 2.69
CA ALA A 187 6.30 -8.72 4.08
C ALA A 187 5.98 -7.28 4.51
N GLY A 188 5.93 -6.34 3.57
CA GLY A 188 5.56 -4.95 3.81
C GLY A 188 4.12 -4.75 4.28
N ILE A 189 3.20 -5.69 4.00
CA ILE A 189 1.83 -5.60 4.52
C ILE A 189 1.83 -5.71 6.05
N GLU A 190 2.62 -6.64 6.59
CA GLU A 190 2.79 -6.79 8.04
C GLU A 190 3.42 -5.54 8.66
N LEU A 191 4.42 -4.96 8.00
CA LEU A 191 5.02 -3.69 8.42
C LEU A 191 3.98 -2.57 8.48
N ILE A 192 3.11 -2.45 7.45
CA ILE A 192 2.03 -1.46 7.44
C ILE A 192 1.06 -1.70 8.60
N ASN A 193 0.60 -2.93 8.80
CA ASN A 193 -0.31 -3.29 9.88
C ASN A 193 0.22 -2.90 11.25
N ASN A 194 1.52 -3.08 11.48
CA ASN A 194 2.15 -2.83 12.76
C ASN A 194 2.57 -1.37 12.97
N TYR A 195 2.95 -0.66 11.88
CA TYR A 195 3.69 0.59 12.01
C TYR A 195 3.15 1.80 11.23
N LEU A 196 2.14 1.67 10.37
CA LEU A 196 1.60 2.83 9.64
C LEU A 196 1.03 3.91 10.58
N SER A 197 0.52 3.49 11.75
CA SER A 197 0.05 4.39 12.80
C SER A 197 0.98 4.43 14.02
N PHE A 198 2.27 4.12 13.82
CA PHE A 198 3.25 4.10 14.91
C PHE A 198 3.39 5.48 15.56
N CYS A 199 3.28 5.52 16.89
CA CYS A 199 3.42 6.73 17.67
C CYS A 199 4.65 6.66 18.59
N PRO A 200 5.68 7.50 18.38
CA PRO A 200 6.90 7.49 19.18
C PRO A 200 6.75 8.12 20.56
N LYS A 201 5.57 8.65 20.93
CA LYS A 201 5.35 9.29 22.24
C LYS A 201 5.59 8.38 23.45
N LYS A 202 5.52 7.06 23.26
CA LYS A 202 5.89 6.08 24.30
C LYS A 202 7.39 6.08 24.61
N ILE A 203 8.22 6.50 23.67
CA ILE A 203 9.68 6.59 23.78
C ILE A 203 10.09 8.01 24.15
N PHE A 204 9.39 9.00 23.58
CA PHE A 204 9.68 10.42 23.76
C PHE A 204 8.37 11.18 24.13
N PRO A 205 8.08 11.37 25.43
CA PRO A 205 6.79 11.90 25.87
C PRO A 205 6.53 13.34 25.42
N ASP A 206 7.57 14.17 25.32
CA ASP A 206 7.48 15.61 25.05
C ASP A 206 7.46 15.98 23.56
N LEU A 207 7.19 15.00 22.68
CA LEU A 207 7.17 15.25 21.23
C LEU A 207 5.98 16.08 20.78
N VAL A 208 6.28 17.12 20.00
CA VAL A 208 5.33 17.84 19.16
C VAL A 208 5.51 17.45 17.69
N THR A 209 4.45 17.52 16.89
CA THR A 209 4.54 17.29 15.45
C THR A 209 5.43 18.36 14.81
N SER A 210 6.35 17.94 13.95
CA SER A 210 7.23 18.88 13.24
C SER A 210 6.65 19.26 11.88
N ASN A 211 6.89 20.51 11.47
CA ASN A 211 6.60 20.96 10.09
C ASN A 211 7.78 20.77 9.14
N LYS A 212 8.89 20.18 9.61
CA LYS A 212 10.10 19.99 8.81
C LYS A 212 9.98 18.76 7.92
N PRO A 213 10.42 18.84 6.65
CA PRO A 213 10.30 17.74 5.72
C PRO A 213 11.09 16.50 6.14
N TYR A 214 12.18 16.63 6.90
CA TYR A 214 13.02 15.52 7.36
C TYR A 214 12.61 14.90 8.71
N ALA A 215 11.62 15.49 9.41
CA ALA A 215 11.19 15.04 10.73
C ALA A 215 9.69 14.71 10.73
N HIS A 216 9.29 13.84 11.65
CA HIS A 216 7.88 13.62 11.98
C HIS A 216 7.51 14.42 13.24
N TYR A 217 8.45 14.48 14.19
CA TYR A 217 8.28 15.15 15.47
C TYR A 217 9.53 15.93 15.85
N GLU A 218 9.41 16.82 16.82
CA GLU A 218 10.54 17.55 17.38
C GLU A 218 10.34 17.90 18.86
N THR A 219 11.45 18.23 19.52
CA THR A 219 11.52 18.95 20.80
C THR A 219 12.30 20.24 20.58
N ASN A 220 12.59 21.01 21.63
CA ASN A 220 13.53 22.13 21.49
C ASN A 220 14.94 21.66 21.10
N ASP A 221 15.33 20.46 21.55
CA ASP A 221 16.71 19.98 21.49
C ASP A 221 16.99 19.09 20.27
N TYR A 222 16.00 18.36 19.75
CA TYR A 222 16.23 17.42 18.65
C TYR A 222 15.02 17.21 17.76
N TYR A 223 15.26 16.71 16.55
CA TYR A 223 14.25 16.20 15.64
C TYR A 223 14.11 14.68 15.78
N VAL A 224 12.92 14.15 15.52
CA VAL A 224 12.66 12.71 15.49
C VAL A 224 12.00 12.33 14.17
N THR A 225 12.49 11.27 13.54
CA THR A 225 11.92 10.72 12.32
C THR A 225 11.85 9.19 12.40
N SER A 226 10.78 8.60 11.88
CA SER A 226 10.63 7.15 11.79
C SER A 226 10.96 6.70 10.36
N LEU A 227 11.92 5.79 10.22
CA LEU A 227 12.25 5.14 8.95
C LEU A 227 11.92 3.64 8.96
N ILE A 228 11.05 3.20 9.88
CA ILE A 228 10.57 1.81 9.97
C ILE A 228 10.01 1.34 8.61
N LEU A 229 9.19 2.20 7.98
CA LEU A 229 8.53 1.94 6.70
C LEU A 229 9.32 2.40 5.47
N ASN A 230 10.62 2.69 5.63
CA ASN A 230 11.51 3.10 4.55
C ASN A 230 10.92 4.25 3.69
N ASP A 231 10.54 5.35 4.35
CA ASP A 231 10.04 6.55 3.68
C ASP A 231 11.16 7.25 2.90
N LEU A 232 11.09 7.19 1.57
CA LEU A 232 12.06 7.79 0.68
C LEU A 232 12.02 9.33 0.74
N ALA A 233 10.86 9.95 0.95
CA ALA A 233 10.74 11.40 1.06
C ALA A 233 11.52 11.94 2.27
N LYS A 234 11.38 11.26 3.42
CA LYS A 234 12.17 11.59 4.62
C LYS A 234 13.66 11.34 4.42
N ARG A 235 14.03 10.23 3.76
CA ARG A 235 15.43 9.92 3.47
C ARG A 235 16.09 11.00 2.61
N THR A 236 15.43 11.44 1.53
CA THR A 236 15.92 12.56 0.70
C THR A 236 16.05 13.85 1.50
N ALA A 237 15.05 14.18 2.33
CA ALA A 237 15.08 15.39 3.14
C ALA A 237 16.16 15.36 4.23
N LEU A 238 16.43 14.20 4.83
CA LEU A 238 17.52 13.98 5.79
C LEU A 238 18.89 14.14 5.15
N GLU A 239 19.07 13.60 3.93
CA GLU A 239 20.32 13.78 3.18
C GLU A 239 20.60 15.27 2.95
N ALA A 240 19.60 16.03 2.51
CA ALA A 240 19.72 17.49 2.37
C ALA A 240 20.00 18.19 3.71
N TYR A 241 19.34 17.78 4.80
CA TYR A 241 19.58 18.33 6.14
C TYR A 241 21.03 18.20 6.59
N PHE A 242 21.61 17.01 6.42
CA PHE A 242 23.00 16.74 6.83
C PHE A 242 24.03 17.38 5.89
N GLN A 243 23.73 17.50 4.59
CA GLN A 243 24.59 18.23 3.64
C GLN A 243 24.70 19.72 3.99
N LEU A 244 23.63 20.32 4.49
CA LEU A 244 23.60 21.72 4.94
C LEU A 244 24.25 21.95 6.32
N GLN A 245 24.73 20.89 6.98
CA GLN A 245 25.40 20.95 8.30
C GLN A 245 24.58 21.68 9.38
N LEU A 246 23.27 21.46 9.37
CA LEU A 246 22.37 22.05 10.36
C LEU A 246 22.61 21.46 11.76
N LYS A 247 22.46 22.30 12.78
CA LYS A 247 23.00 22.03 14.13
C LYS A 247 22.11 21.17 15.03
N LYS A 248 20.79 21.12 14.80
CA LYS A 248 19.87 20.43 15.72
C LYS A 248 19.98 18.90 15.52
N PRO A 249 20.31 18.11 16.55
CA PRO A 249 20.41 16.66 16.42
C PRO A 249 19.15 16.00 15.84
N VAL A 250 19.34 14.89 15.13
CA VAL A 250 18.24 14.08 14.58
C VAL A 250 18.32 12.68 15.19
N LYS A 251 17.19 12.19 15.69
CA LYS A 251 17.00 10.80 16.13
C LYS A 251 16.19 10.05 15.09
N ILE A 252 16.70 8.90 14.64
CA ILE A 252 16.04 8.05 13.64
C ILE A 252 15.55 6.79 14.33
N ILE A 253 14.23 6.57 14.29
CA ILE A 253 13.59 5.35 14.77
C ILE A 253 13.56 4.34 13.63
N CYS A 254 14.04 3.13 13.88
CA CYS A 254 14.01 2.02 12.93
C CYS A 254 13.84 0.68 13.65
N LEU A 255 13.63 -0.41 12.92
CA LEU A 255 13.67 -1.75 13.49
C LEU A 255 15.11 -2.15 13.81
N GLU A 256 15.31 -3.03 14.79
CA GLU A 256 16.65 -3.58 15.13
C GLU A 256 17.41 -4.11 13.90
N LYS A 257 16.70 -4.80 13.00
CA LYS A 257 17.29 -5.34 11.75
C LYS A 257 17.77 -4.25 10.79
N GLN A 258 17.25 -3.03 10.90
CA GLN A 258 17.59 -1.87 10.06
C GLN A 258 18.70 -1.00 10.68
N GLN A 259 19.06 -1.23 11.95
CA GLN A 259 19.99 -0.37 12.70
C GLN A 259 21.33 -0.19 11.99
N LYS A 260 21.96 -1.29 11.56
CA LYS A 260 23.27 -1.25 10.87
C LYS A 260 23.20 -0.44 9.57
N PHE A 261 22.10 -0.58 8.83
CA PHE A 261 21.91 0.12 7.57
C PHE A 261 21.80 1.64 7.79
N PHE A 262 20.92 2.07 8.70
CA PHE A 262 20.72 3.50 8.94
C PHE A 262 21.87 4.16 9.70
N ALA A 263 22.57 3.44 10.59
CA ALA A 263 23.79 3.95 11.23
C ALA A 263 24.91 4.20 10.20
N SER A 264 25.03 3.34 9.18
CA SER A 264 25.98 3.53 8.09
C SER A 264 25.57 4.69 7.16
N GLN A 265 24.28 4.81 6.84
CA GLN A 265 23.78 5.87 5.96
C GLN A 265 23.77 7.26 6.61
N TYR A 266 23.48 7.33 7.91
CA TYR A 266 23.32 8.58 8.67
C TYR A 266 24.19 8.57 9.95
N PRO A 267 25.54 8.59 9.82
CA PRO A 267 26.43 8.53 10.96
C PRO A 267 26.31 9.75 11.92
N GLN A 268 25.71 10.84 11.46
CA GLN A 268 25.44 12.04 12.26
C GLN A 268 24.15 11.95 13.10
N ALA A 269 23.32 10.91 12.88
CA ALA A 269 22.06 10.73 13.58
C ALA A 269 22.18 9.72 14.73
N GLU A 270 21.42 9.94 15.80
CA GLU A 270 21.24 8.93 16.84
C GLU A 270 20.22 7.89 16.35
N ILE A 271 20.63 6.62 16.23
CA ILE A 271 19.75 5.54 15.79
C ILE A 271 19.07 4.89 17.00
N ILE A 272 17.75 4.88 16.99
CA ILE A 272 16.89 4.36 18.06
C ILE A 272 16.19 3.10 17.54
N PRO A 273 16.78 1.90 17.73
CA PRO A 273 16.15 0.66 17.31
C PRO A 273 14.96 0.32 18.22
N ILE A 274 13.87 -0.16 17.62
CA ILE A 274 12.74 -0.75 18.33
C ILE A 274 12.62 -2.24 17.99
N LYS A 275 12.13 -3.02 18.97
CA LYS A 275 11.85 -4.45 18.79
C LYS A 275 10.70 -4.63 17.82
N ASN A 276 10.83 -5.63 16.96
CA ASN A 276 9.76 -6.12 16.11
C ASN A 276 8.97 -7.21 16.82
#